data_AF-A0A6C0BMI3-F1
#
_entry.id   AF-A0A6C0BMI3-F1
#
_cell.length_a   1.000
_cell.length_b   1.000
_cell.length_c   1.000
_cell.angle_alpha   90.00
_cell.angle_beta   90.00
_cell.angle_gamma   90.00
#
_symmetry.space_group_name_H-M   'P 1'
#
loop_
_entity.id
_entity.type
_entity.pdbx_description
1 polymer ?
#
loop_
_entity_poly.entity_id
_entity_poly.type
_entity_poly.pdbx_seq_one_letter_code
_entity_poly.pdbx_strand_id
1 'polypeptide(L)'
;MSAHLPTWHNAPIVFNLLECGGGGDCLFHVLAAALNLLEGTRLSMVQVREWLANCVKVETLSAFCDMILDEQRSGRARGSANMERVIKNATPKLLETLQALIKKPGRLFQGTDGCLRWLLEHHPQFVHYGFVIFSSWGYHHTQVIETPKSRIYILIFNNAHTQHWQLVAMSEFIAVEKHLVEVILSA
;
A
#
# COMPACT_ATOMS: atom_id res chain seq x y z
N MET A 1 -5.02 20.69 -4.19
CA MET A 1 -6.46 20.64 -4.49
C MET A 1 -7.08 19.66 -3.50
N SER A 2 -7.96 20.13 -2.61
CA SER A 2 -8.69 19.27 -1.67
C SER A 2 -9.84 18.60 -2.43
N ALA A 3 -9.72 17.30 -2.70
CA ALA A 3 -10.84 16.52 -3.20
C ALA A 3 -11.71 16.13 -2.00
N HIS A 4 -12.93 16.64 -1.94
CA HIS A 4 -13.93 16.17 -0.99
C HIS A 4 -14.45 14.82 -1.50
N LEU A 5 -14.12 13.75 -0.79
CA LEU A 5 -14.76 12.47 -1.04
C LEU A 5 -16.25 12.59 -0.66
N PRO A 6 -17.19 12.15 -1.52
CA PRO A 6 -18.59 12.08 -1.14
C PRO A 6 -18.70 11.21 0.11
N THR A 7 -19.47 11.68 1.09
CA THR A 7 -19.77 11.07 2.38
C THR A 7 -19.57 9.56 2.38
N TRP A 8 -18.55 9.08 3.10
CA TRP A 8 -18.44 7.66 3.45
C TRP A 8 -19.55 7.41 4.45
N HIS A 9 -20.66 6.89 3.93
CA HIS A 9 -21.89 6.58 4.63
C HIS A 9 -22.41 7.67 5.58
N ASN A 10 -23.24 8.59 5.09
CA ASN A 10 -24.19 9.40 5.89
C ASN A 10 -23.67 10.14 7.15
N ALA A 11 -22.39 10.06 7.47
CA ALA A 11 -21.71 10.65 8.60
C ALA A 11 -20.81 11.76 8.06
N PRO A 12 -20.75 12.93 8.70
CA PRO A 12 -19.95 14.05 8.25
C PRO A 12 -18.46 13.84 8.58
N ILE A 13 -17.89 12.71 8.15
CA ILE A 13 -16.44 12.49 8.22
C ILE A 13 -15.83 13.14 6.98
N VAL A 14 -15.09 14.23 7.19
CA VAL A 14 -14.38 14.92 6.13
C VAL A 14 -12.99 14.33 5.98
N PHE A 15 -12.73 13.73 4.82
CA PHE A 15 -11.41 13.26 4.44
C PHE A 15 -10.69 14.31 3.60
N ASN A 16 -9.44 14.60 3.98
CA ASN A 16 -8.50 15.36 3.18
C ASN A 16 -7.53 14.39 2.50
N LEU A 17 -7.45 14.46 1.18
CA LEU A 17 -6.49 13.68 0.40
C LEU A 17 -5.18 14.45 0.27
N LEU A 18 -4.11 13.87 0.79
CA LEU A 18 -2.76 14.40 0.72
C LEU A 18 -2.00 13.72 -0.42
N GLU A 19 -1.56 14.53 -1.37
CA GLU A 19 -0.75 14.09 -2.49
C GLU A 19 0.70 13.89 -2.04
N CYS A 20 1.19 12.65 -2.05
CA CYS A 20 2.53 12.32 -1.55
C CYS A 20 3.58 12.13 -2.66
N GLY A 21 3.16 12.04 -3.93
CA GLY A 21 4.00 11.77 -5.08
C GLY A 21 3.20 11.05 -6.18
N GLY A 22 3.81 10.78 -7.34
CA GLY A 22 3.11 10.22 -8.50
C GLY A 22 3.98 9.33 -9.38
N GLY A 23 3.49 8.99 -10.57
CA GLY A 23 4.32 8.35 -11.60
C GLY A 23 4.61 6.86 -11.40
N GLY A 24 3.76 6.14 -10.65
CA GLY A 24 3.91 4.70 -10.37
C GLY A 24 4.54 4.40 -9.01
N ASP A 25 5.06 5.43 -8.32
CA ASP A 25 5.69 5.32 -7.00
C ASP A 25 4.77 5.78 -5.85
N CYS A 26 3.54 6.20 -6.16
CA CYS A 26 2.67 6.91 -5.21
C CYS A 26 2.41 6.12 -3.92
N LEU A 27 2.30 4.80 -3.97
CA LEU A 27 2.17 3.98 -2.74
C LEU A 27 3.38 4.16 -1.81
N PHE A 28 4.59 4.05 -2.34
CA PHE A 28 5.82 4.14 -1.54
C PHE A 28 6.02 5.55 -0.98
N HIS A 29 5.60 6.56 -1.73
CA HIS A 29 5.53 7.93 -1.25
C HIS A 29 4.55 8.10 -0.09
N VAL A 30 3.34 7.54 -0.20
CA VAL A 30 2.33 7.57 0.86
C VAL A 30 2.85 6.91 2.13
N LEU A 31 3.48 5.73 2.01
CA LEU A 31 4.07 5.02 3.15
C LEU A 31 5.19 5.82 3.82
N ALA A 32 6.11 6.39 3.04
CA ALA A 32 7.18 7.23 3.56
C ALA A 32 6.63 8.47 4.28
N ALA A 33 5.62 9.13 3.68
CA ALA A 33 4.98 10.30 4.29
C ALA A 33 4.25 9.94 5.60
N ALA A 34 3.49 8.84 5.61
CA ALA A 34 2.78 8.39 6.79
C ALA A 34 3.73 8.10 7.96
N LEU A 35 4.80 7.33 7.72
CA LEU A 35 5.77 7.01 8.76
C LEU A 35 6.52 8.24 9.25
N ASN A 36 6.90 9.17 8.36
CA ASN A 36 7.53 10.42 8.76
C ASN A 36 6.63 11.27 9.67
N LEU A 37 5.33 11.31 9.40
CA LEU A 37 4.37 12.04 10.21
C LEU A 37 4.07 11.34 11.55
N LEU A 38 4.04 10.01 11.58
CA LEU A 38 3.73 9.24 12.80
C LEU A 38 4.93 9.08 13.73
N GLU A 39 6.13 8.93 13.18
CA GLU A 39 7.33 8.56 13.93
C GLU A 39 8.38 9.68 13.98
N GLY A 40 8.16 10.79 13.26
CA GLY A 40 9.15 11.87 13.16
C GLY A 40 10.41 11.48 12.38
N THR A 41 10.33 10.46 11.53
CA THR A 41 11.45 9.98 10.73
C THR A 41 11.72 10.85 9.49
N ARG A 42 12.82 10.55 8.79
CA ARG A 42 13.17 11.13 7.48
C ARG A 42 13.35 10.05 6.43
N LEU A 43 12.30 9.28 6.21
CA LEU A 43 12.22 8.21 5.22
C LEU A 43 11.89 8.76 3.84
N SER A 44 12.58 8.22 2.84
CA SER A 44 12.28 8.40 1.43
C SER A 44 11.49 7.21 0.88
N MET A 45 10.78 7.42 -0.22
CA MET A 45 10.13 6.36 -1.00
C MET A 45 11.13 5.28 -1.47
N VAL A 46 12.40 5.63 -1.73
CA VAL A 46 13.45 4.69 -2.11
C VAL A 46 13.74 3.73 -0.96
N GLN A 47 13.83 4.23 0.28
CA GLN A 47 14.03 3.37 1.44
C GLN A 47 12.86 2.42 1.66
N VAL A 48 11.62 2.86 1.46
CA VAL A 48 10.45 1.97 1.53
C VAL A 48 10.47 0.90 0.44
N ARG A 49 10.89 1.25 -0.79
CA ARG A 49 11.12 0.27 -1.86
C ARG A 49 12.20 -0.73 -1.50
N GLU A 50 13.30 -0.28 -0.93
CA GLU A 50 14.39 -1.14 -0.46
C GLU A 50 13.91 -2.11 0.63
N TRP A 51 13.09 -1.64 1.56
CA TRP A 51 12.46 -2.49 2.57
C TRP A 51 11.62 -3.59 1.93
N LEU A 52 10.73 -3.25 1.00
CA LEU A 52 9.91 -4.24 0.29
C LEU A 52 10.79 -5.26 -0.43
N ALA A 53 11.79 -4.80 -1.19
CA ALA A 53 12.70 -5.68 -1.91
C ALA A 53 13.45 -6.64 -0.97
N ASN A 54 13.96 -6.13 0.15
CA ASN A 54 14.71 -6.92 1.12
C ASN A 54 13.82 -7.92 1.91
N CYS A 55 12.50 -7.71 1.94
CA CYS A 55 11.53 -8.65 2.50
C CYS A 55 11.23 -9.84 1.57
N VAL A 56 11.53 -9.74 0.28
CA VAL A 56 11.39 -10.88 -0.63
C VAL A 56 12.65 -11.73 -0.56
N LYS A 57 12.48 -13.03 -0.30
CA LYS A 57 13.56 -14.02 -0.23
C LYS A 57 13.33 -15.13 -1.24
N VAL A 58 14.33 -15.99 -1.47
CA VAL A 58 14.22 -17.06 -2.48
C VAL A 58 13.07 -18.01 -2.13
N GLU A 59 12.95 -18.35 -0.85
CA GLU A 59 11.93 -19.23 -0.29
C GLU A 59 10.50 -18.65 -0.37
N THR A 60 10.36 -17.32 -0.40
CA THR A 60 9.05 -16.64 -0.47
C THR A 60 8.77 -16.01 -1.83
N LEU A 61 9.70 -16.13 -2.79
CA LEU A 61 9.65 -15.45 -4.07
C LEU A 61 8.40 -15.82 -4.88
N SER A 62 8.05 -17.11 -4.93
CA SER A 62 6.85 -17.56 -5.64
C SER A 62 5.60 -16.95 -5.03
N ALA A 63 5.44 -17.06 -3.71
CA ALA A 63 4.28 -16.54 -3.00
C ALA A 63 4.11 -15.02 -3.18
N PHE A 64 5.22 -14.26 -3.14
CA PHE A 64 5.18 -12.83 -3.42
C PHE A 64 4.72 -12.55 -4.85
N CYS A 65 5.33 -13.21 -5.83
CA CYS A 65 4.98 -12.96 -7.22
C CYS A 65 3.54 -13.40 -7.56
N ASP A 66 3.07 -14.52 -7.01
CA ASP A 66 1.69 -14.99 -7.17
C ASP A 66 0.70 -13.97 -6.60
N MET A 67 0.97 -13.42 -5.41
CA MET A 67 0.17 -12.36 -4.80
C MET A 67 0.07 -11.12 -5.70
N ILE A 68 1.21 -10.66 -6.25
CA ILE A 68 1.22 -9.49 -7.14
C ILE A 68 0.48 -9.79 -8.45
N LEU A 69 0.62 -11.00 -9.02
CA LEU A 69 -0.07 -11.39 -10.24
C LEU A 69 -1.58 -11.53 -10.07
N ASP A 70 -2.06 -12.07 -8.96
CA ASP A 70 -3.49 -12.23 -8.70
C ASP A 70 -4.20 -10.88 -8.58
N GLU A 71 -3.53 -9.87 -8.02
CA GLU A 71 -4.03 -8.49 -8.00
C GLU A 71 -4.09 -7.86 -9.39
N GLN A 72 -3.14 -8.22 -10.27
CA GLN A 72 -3.16 -7.78 -11.66
C GLN A 72 -4.31 -8.43 -12.44
N ARG A 73 -4.51 -9.73 -12.25
CA ARG A 73 -5.58 -10.51 -12.91
C ARG A 73 -6.98 -10.10 -12.46
N SER A 74 -7.13 -9.76 -11.18
CA SER A 74 -8.40 -9.26 -10.64
C SER A 74 -8.73 -7.82 -11.04
N GLY A 75 -7.87 -7.17 -11.85
CA GLY A 75 -8.04 -5.79 -12.28
C GLY A 75 -7.80 -4.75 -11.19
N ARG A 76 -7.32 -5.18 -10.01
CA ARG A 76 -7.00 -4.33 -8.86
C ARG A 76 -5.64 -3.63 -9.01
N ALA A 77 -4.75 -4.18 -9.84
CA ALA A 77 -3.47 -3.57 -10.23
C ALA A 77 -3.26 -3.65 -11.75
N ARG A 78 -2.61 -2.65 -12.37
CA ARG A 78 -2.20 -2.69 -13.78
C ARG A 78 -0.76 -3.19 -13.79
N GLY A 79 -0.65 -4.49 -14.04
CA GLY A 79 0.61 -5.15 -14.20
C GLY A 79 1.27 -4.89 -15.54
N SER A 80 2.59 -4.78 -15.53
CA SER A 80 3.41 -5.09 -16.70
C SER A 80 3.22 -6.57 -17.03
N ALA A 81 2.81 -6.88 -18.27
CA ALA A 81 2.59 -8.25 -18.79
C ALA A 81 3.80 -9.20 -18.68
N ASN A 82 4.92 -8.76 -18.12
CA ASN A 82 6.19 -9.48 -18.05
C ASN A 82 6.37 -10.37 -16.79
N MET A 83 5.50 -10.30 -15.77
CA MET A 83 5.67 -11.13 -14.56
C MET A 83 5.20 -12.59 -14.71
N GLU A 84 4.24 -12.90 -15.60
CA GLU A 84 3.66 -14.24 -15.72
C GLU A 84 4.65 -15.31 -16.20
N ARG A 85 5.72 -14.93 -16.92
CA ARG A 85 6.71 -15.87 -17.47
C ARG A 85 7.77 -16.33 -16.49
N VAL A 86 7.78 -15.78 -15.27
CA VAL A 86 8.96 -15.78 -14.41
C VAL A 86 8.88 -16.83 -13.28
N ILE A 87 7.70 -17.33 -12.95
CA ILE A 87 7.42 -18.01 -11.66
C ILE A 87 7.15 -19.51 -11.87
N LYS A 88 8.10 -20.25 -12.44
CA LYS A 88 8.07 -21.72 -12.30
C LYS A 88 9.30 -22.29 -11.59
N ASN A 89 10.38 -21.51 -11.50
CA ASN A 89 11.61 -21.90 -10.81
C ASN A 89 12.18 -20.70 -10.05
N ALA A 90 11.88 -20.58 -8.76
CA ALA A 90 12.52 -19.58 -7.90
C ALA A 90 14.03 -19.82 -7.88
N THR A 91 14.82 -18.82 -8.28
CA THR A 91 16.29 -18.89 -8.29
C THR A 91 16.88 -17.64 -7.65
N PRO A 92 18.10 -17.71 -7.08
CA PRO A 92 18.79 -16.52 -6.55
C PRO A 92 18.92 -15.39 -7.59
N LYS A 93 19.28 -15.72 -8.83
CA LYS A 93 19.38 -14.76 -9.93
C LYS A 93 18.05 -14.07 -10.23
N LEU A 94 16.94 -14.81 -10.12
CA LEU A 94 15.62 -14.22 -10.32
C LEU A 94 15.25 -13.30 -9.16
N LEU A 95 15.54 -13.70 -7.93
CA LEU A 95 15.35 -12.84 -6.76
C LEU A 95 16.10 -11.51 -6.93
N GLU A 96 17.38 -11.56 -7.29
CA GLU A 96 18.20 -10.36 -7.53
C GLU A 96 17.57 -9.45 -8.59
N THR A 97 17.09 -10.03 -9.70
CA THR A 97 16.43 -9.29 -10.78
C THR A 97 15.16 -8.60 -10.29
N LEU A 98 14.32 -9.32 -9.53
CA LEU A 98 13.09 -8.76 -8.98
C LEU A 98 13.38 -7.68 -7.94
N GLN A 99 14.32 -7.91 -7.03
CA GLN A 99 14.71 -6.92 -6.03
C GLN A 99 15.26 -5.64 -6.68
N ALA A 100 16.07 -5.77 -7.73
CA ALA A 100 16.54 -4.63 -8.51
C ALA A 100 15.37 -3.88 -9.19
N LEU A 101 14.37 -4.60 -9.69
CA LEU A 101 13.17 -4.02 -10.28
C LEU A 101 12.33 -3.26 -9.24
N ILE A 102 12.13 -3.84 -8.04
CA ILE A 102 11.43 -3.21 -6.93
C ILE A 102 12.19 -2.00 -6.40
N LYS A 103 13.53 -2.03 -6.38
CA LYS A 103 14.32 -0.88 -5.88
C LYS A 103 14.30 0.30 -6.85
N LYS A 104 14.13 0.05 -8.16
CA LYS A 104 14.16 1.10 -9.18
C LYS A 104 12.87 1.94 -9.16
N PRO A 105 12.96 3.27 -8.93
CA PRO A 105 11.81 4.15 -9.02
C PRO A 105 11.19 4.18 -10.43
N GLY A 106 9.91 4.51 -10.50
CA GLY A 106 9.16 4.70 -11.73
C GLY A 106 8.12 3.60 -12.00
N ARG A 107 7.70 3.52 -13.25
CA ARG A 107 6.48 2.78 -13.66
C ARG A 107 6.66 1.28 -13.87
N LEU A 108 7.90 0.77 -13.83
CA LEU A 108 8.18 -0.63 -14.15
C LEU A 108 7.68 -1.59 -13.07
N PHE A 109 7.68 -1.15 -11.81
CA PHE A 109 7.09 -1.85 -10.68
C PHE A 109 6.27 -0.86 -9.88
N GLN A 110 4.95 -1.00 -9.88
CA GLN A 110 4.06 -0.11 -9.15
C GLN A 110 3.63 -0.78 -7.85
N GLY A 111 3.46 0.02 -6.80
CA GLY A 111 2.96 -0.49 -5.52
C GLY A 111 1.50 -0.92 -5.61
N THR A 112 1.17 -2.03 -4.95
CA THR A 112 -0.18 -2.63 -4.90
C THR A 112 -0.61 -2.94 -3.46
N ASP A 113 -1.86 -3.38 -3.27
CA ASP A 113 -2.36 -3.91 -1.99
C ASP A 113 -1.42 -5.03 -1.46
N GLY A 114 -0.91 -5.88 -2.35
CA GLY A 114 -0.02 -6.99 -2.03
C GLY A 114 1.34 -6.52 -1.54
N CYS A 115 1.83 -5.38 -2.04
CA CYS A 115 3.03 -4.74 -1.49
C CYS A 115 2.82 -4.31 -0.03
N LEU A 116 1.63 -3.78 0.31
CA LEU A 116 1.27 -3.42 1.69
C LEU A 116 1.20 -4.65 2.59
N ARG A 117 0.49 -5.70 2.14
CA ARG A 117 0.40 -6.99 2.88
C ARG A 117 1.78 -7.54 3.14
N TRP A 118 2.65 -7.56 2.12
CA TRP A 118 3.97 -8.12 2.24
C TRP A 118 4.84 -7.37 3.24
N LEU A 119 4.88 -6.03 3.16
CA LEU A 119 5.59 -5.19 4.13
C LEU A 119 5.06 -5.39 5.54
N LEU A 120 3.74 -5.45 5.69
CA LEU A 120 3.08 -5.63 6.98
C LEU A 120 3.46 -6.95 7.66
N GLU A 121 3.53 -8.03 6.88
CA GLU A 121 3.85 -9.36 7.38
C GLU A 121 5.36 -9.56 7.62
N HIS A 122 6.22 -8.94 6.81
CA HIS A 122 7.63 -9.31 6.74
C HIS A 122 8.61 -8.22 7.19
N HIS A 123 8.19 -6.95 7.31
CA HIS A 123 9.09 -5.87 7.71
C HIS A 123 8.83 -5.43 9.18
N PRO A 124 9.86 -5.42 10.06
CA PRO A 124 9.67 -5.11 11.48
C PRO A 124 9.02 -3.76 11.77
N GLN A 125 9.31 -2.73 10.95
CA GLN A 125 8.74 -1.39 11.11
C GLN A 125 7.21 -1.39 11.03
N PHE A 126 6.62 -2.34 10.31
CA PHE A 126 5.18 -2.37 10.05
C PHE A 126 4.39 -3.23 11.05
N VAL A 127 5.05 -3.87 12.02
CA VAL A 127 4.42 -4.87 12.91
C VAL A 127 3.24 -4.33 13.73
N HIS A 128 3.24 -3.03 14.03
CA HIS A 128 2.20 -2.37 14.82
C HIS A 128 1.16 -1.62 13.98
N TYR A 129 1.40 -1.51 12.66
CA TYR A 129 0.52 -0.78 11.77
C TYR A 129 -0.54 -1.69 11.16
N GLY A 130 -1.64 -1.10 10.72
CA GLY A 130 -2.59 -1.65 9.76
C GLY A 130 -2.89 -0.58 8.72
N PHE A 131 -3.68 -0.91 7.71
CA PHE A 131 -4.09 0.02 6.67
C PHE A 131 -5.60 -0.05 6.48
N VAL A 132 -6.25 1.12 6.46
CA VAL A 132 -7.61 1.27 5.93
C VAL A 132 -7.47 1.89 4.55
N ILE A 133 -7.89 1.15 3.53
CA ILE A 133 -7.74 1.53 2.13
C ILE A 133 -9.11 1.86 1.58
N PHE A 134 -9.40 3.16 1.50
CA PHE A 134 -10.56 3.71 0.83
C PHE A 134 -10.40 3.60 -0.69
N SER A 135 -11.49 3.40 -1.43
CA SER A 135 -11.45 3.23 -2.88
C SER A 135 -12.35 4.23 -3.60
N SER A 136 -11.93 4.75 -4.75
CA SER A 136 -12.79 5.57 -5.62
C SER A 136 -14.01 4.83 -6.16
N TRP A 137 -14.08 3.50 -6.08
CA TRP A 137 -15.28 2.73 -6.41
C TRP A 137 -16.37 2.83 -5.33
N GLY A 138 -16.07 3.43 -4.18
CA GLY A 138 -17.00 3.67 -3.09
C GLY A 138 -16.75 2.80 -1.87
N TYR A 139 -17.59 3.00 -0.86
CA TYR A 139 -17.35 2.48 0.49
C TYR A 139 -17.29 0.95 0.56
N HIS A 140 -18.09 0.24 -0.23
CA HIS A 140 -18.14 -1.23 -0.25
C HIS A 140 -16.81 -1.86 -0.69
N HIS A 141 -15.94 -1.07 -1.30
CA HIS A 141 -14.62 -1.47 -1.74
C HIS A 141 -13.50 -1.05 -0.77
N THR A 142 -13.87 -0.53 0.40
CA THR A 142 -12.91 -0.24 1.47
C THR A 142 -12.32 -1.55 1.97
N GLN A 143 -10.99 -1.62 2.01
CA GLN A 143 -10.27 -2.78 2.52
C GLN A 143 -9.57 -2.45 3.83
N VAL A 144 -9.51 -3.42 4.74
CA VAL A 144 -8.62 -3.36 5.89
C VAL A 144 -7.52 -4.41 5.68
N ILE A 145 -6.27 -3.96 5.75
CA ILE A 145 -5.10 -4.82 5.72
C ILE A 145 -4.43 -4.75 7.09
N GLU A 146 -4.42 -5.86 7.82
CA GLU A 146 -3.95 -5.90 9.20
C GLU A 146 -3.33 -7.26 9.56
N THR A 147 -2.57 -7.29 10.64
CA THR A 147 -2.14 -8.50 11.34
C THR A 147 -2.75 -8.50 12.75
N PRO A 148 -2.72 -9.63 13.48
CA PRO A 148 -3.16 -9.66 14.87
C PRO A 148 -2.43 -8.66 15.80
N LYS A 149 -1.25 -8.17 15.38
CA LYS A 149 -0.42 -7.21 16.12
C LYS A 149 -0.70 -5.76 15.75
N SER A 150 -1.47 -5.49 14.69
CA SER A 150 -1.85 -4.15 14.27
C SER A 150 -2.63 -3.43 15.37
N ARG A 151 -2.28 -2.16 15.62
CA ARG A 151 -2.90 -1.29 16.64
C ARG A 151 -3.25 0.08 16.09
N ILE A 152 -2.41 0.62 15.21
CA ILE A 152 -2.54 1.93 14.58
C ILE A 152 -2.78 1.73 13.09
N TYR A 153 -3.84 2.30 12.52
CA TYR A 153 -4.24 2.07 11.15
C TYR A 153 -4.02 3.32 10.32
N ILE A 154 -3.10 3.25 9.36
CA ILE A 154 -2.82 4.33 8.41
C ILE A 154 -3.96 4.38 7.41
N LEU A 155 -4.49 5.59 7.20
CA LEU A 155 -5.61 5.82 6.30
C LEU A 155 -5.08 6.15 4.90
N ILE A 156 -5.45 5.36 3.90
CA ILE A 156 -4.96 5.50 2.52
C ILE A 156 -6.16 5.53 1.57
N PHE A 157 -6.08 6.33 0.52
CA PHE A 157 -7.05 6.33 -0.57
C PHE A 157 -6.39 5.80 -1.84
N ASN A 158 -7.05 4.82 -2.47
CA ASN A 158 -6.71 4.30 -3.77
C ASN A 158 -7.74 4.80 -4.80
N ASN A 159 -7.29 5.63 -5.74
CA ASN A 159 -8.06 5.91 -6.94
C ASN A 159 -7.93 4.72 -7.90
N ALA A 160 -8.91 3.83 -7.89
CA ALA A 160 -8.86 2.56 -8.63
C ALA A 160 -8.81 2.76 -10.16
N HIS A 161 -9.31 3.89 -10.68
CA HIS A 161 -9.27 4.18 -12.12
C HIS A 161 -7.86 4.52 -12.61
N THR A 162 -7.10 5.25 -11.78
CA THR A 162 -5.74 5.72 -12.13
C THR A 162 -4.65 4.94 -11.40
N GLN A 163 -5.03 4.06 -10.46
CA GLN A 163 -4.15 3.35 -9.53
C GLN A 163 -3.21 4.28 -8.78
N HIS A 164 -3.79 5.40 -8.38
CA HIS A 164 -3.09 6.45 -7.67
C HIS A 164 -3.37 6.36 -6.18
N TRP A 165 -2.31 6.42 -5.39
CA TRP A 165 -2.37 6.28 -3.94
C TRP A 165 -2.16 7.63 -3.28
N GLN A 166 -3.01 7.95 -2.31
CA GLN A 166 -2.96 9.20 -1.56
C GLN A 166 -3.08 8.90 -0.07
N LEU A 167 -2.42 9.70 0.76
CA LEU A 167 -2.59 9.60 2.20
C LEU A 167 -3.89 10.30 2.59
N VAL A 168 -4.66 9.70 3.48
CA VAL A 168 -5.91 10.30 3.98
C VAL A 168 -5.65 10.91 5.34
N ALA A 169 -6.08 12.15 5.51
CA ALA A 169 -6.17 12.80 6.80
C ALA A 169 -7.64 13.03 7.17
N MET A 170 -8.06 12.52 8.32
CA MET A 170 -9.36 12.80 8.94
C MET A 170 -9.15 13.89 9.98
N SER A 171 -9.61 15.11 9.68
CA SER A 171 -9.21 16.32 10.43
C SER A 171 -7.69 16.50 10.43
N GLU A 172 -7.01 16.19 11.53
CA GLU A 172 -5.54 16.23 11.69
C GLU A 172 -4.91 14.83 11.79
N PHE A 173 -5.71 13.76 11.79
CA PHE A 173 -5.24 12.40 11.99
C PHE A 173 -5.04 11.68 10.66
N ILE A 174 -3.84 11.17 10.42
CA ILE A 174 -3.53 10.29 9.26
C ILE A 174 -3.59 8.81 9.61
N ALA A 175 -3.77 8.51 10.89
CA ALA A 175 -3.94 7.16 11.40
C ALA A 175 -4.88 7.15 12.59
N VAL A 176 -5.53 6.01 12.81
CA VAL A 176 -6.52 5.83 13.88
C VAL A 176 -6.27 4.55 14.65
N GLU A 177 -6.73 4.48 15.89
CA GLU A 177 -6.71 3.24 16.66
C GLU A 177 -7.77 2.24 16.15
N LYS A 178 -7.57 0.96 16.44
CA LYS A 178 -8.46 -0.13 15.99
C LYS A 178 -9.95 0.12 16.25
N HIS A 179 -10.30 0.62 17.44
CA HIS A 179 -11.70 0.84 17.80
C HIS A 179 -12.38 1.92 16.92
N LEU A 180 -11.61 2.88 16.38
CA LEU A 180 -12.12 3.89 15.46
C LEU A 180 -12.27 3.35 14.03
N VAL A 181 -11.56 2.29 13.67
CA VAL A 181 -11.75 1.62 12.37
C VAL A 181 -13.15 1.05 12.28
N GLU A 182 -13.65 0.41 13.34
CA GLU A 182 -15.01 -0.13 13.39
C GLU A 182 -16.06 0.98 13.25
N VAL A 183 -15.83 2.15 13.85
CA VAL A 183 -16.69 3.33 13.67
C VAL A 183 -16.68 3.81 12.22
N ILE A 184 -15.51 3.92 11.59
CA ILE A 184 -15.39 4.35 10.19
C ILE A 184 -16.08 3.38 9.23
N LEU A 185 -16.06 2.08 9.52
CA LEU A 185 -16.67 1.05 8.69
C LEU A 185 -18.16 0.80 8.98
N SER A 186 -18.69 1.31 10.09
CA SER A 186 -20.08 1.13 10.52
C SER A 186 -20.94 2.38 10.39
N ALA A 187 -20.31 3.56 10.37
CA ALA A 187 -20.92 4.81 9.91
C ALA A 187 -21.51 4.58 8.53
#